data_AF-A0A2C5ZKM0-F1
#
_entry.id   AF-A0A2C5ZKM0-F1
#
_cell.length_a   1.000
_cell.length_b   1.000
_cell.length_c   1.000
_cell.angle_alpha   90.00
_cell.angle_beta   90.00
_cell.angle_gamma   90.00
#
_symmetry.space_group_name_H-M   'P 1'
#
loop_
_entity.id
_entity.type
_entity.pdbx_description
1 polymer ?
#
loop_
_entity_poly.entity_id
_entity_poly.type
_entity_poly.pdbx_seq_one_letter_code
_entity_poly.pdbx_strand_id
1 'polypeptide(L)'
;MKPGGGDLIVSQEFVRPNPGCGHDSPGKQYPSRTYTPQDFRPVCECLLQAIIPRHCESNRCYNNLYEAADESVVTLREQCGTYQGRNASFPLSKFRARPECGTEVDNVLVMTQRDYRPVCACIRSQEEFNHPASNDVIYRDGFGPHTIDVFLHVVVISKSSLRARRFNTKGDLESEFHHIVLQAAQTGIIFNIKSIDLTIDATWATGQHNEQMRKALHKGDNRDLNFYMIDELDNSEIGYAPIPKSTHTYCTPPPLGEVWKAERIGDPILDGCIVTTGTTQRTTSISMQRWIGTCKLATR
;
A
#
# COMPACT_ATOMS: atom_id res chain seq x y z
N MET A 1 41.71 -16.37 -1.47
CA MET A 1 40.80 -17.32 -2.15
C MET A 1 39.69 -16.52 -2.81
N LYS A 2 39.58 -16.55 -4.15
CA LYS A 2 38.42 -15.96 -4.84
C LYS A 2 37.22 -16.88 -4.61
N PRO A 3 36.03 -16.37 -4.28
CA PRO A 3 34.83 -17.19 -4.25
C PRO A 3 34.56 -17.65 -5.68
N GLY A 4 34.64 -18.96 -5.91
CA GLY A 4 34.27 -19.56 -7.19
C GLY A 4 32.77 -19.41 -7.37
N GLY A 5 32.35 -18.53 -8.29
CA GLY A 5 30.97 -18.47 -8.77
C GLY A 5 30.70 -19.73 -9.58
N GLY A 6 30.12 -20.75 -8.95
CA GLY A 6 29.53 -21.88 -9.64
C GLY A 6 28.13 -21.51 -10.10
N ASP A 7 27.80 -21.81 -11.35
CA ASP A 7 26.45 -21.66 -11.90
C ASP A 7 25.46 -22.48 -11.06
N LEU A 8 24.40 -21.82 -10.56
CA LEU A 8 23.33 -22.46 -9.83
C LEU A 8 22.29 -23.03 -10.81
N ILE A 9 22.13 -24.35 -10.83
CA ILE A 9 21.07 -25.03 -11.58
C ILE A 9 19.79 -24.97 -10.75
N VAL A 10 18.84 -24.12 -11.13
CA VAL A 10 17.52 -24.03 -10.51
C VAL A 10 16.58 -25.05 -11.18
N SER A 11 15.88 -25.86 -10.39
CA SER A 11 15.08 -27.01 -10.83
C SER A 11 13.87 -26.62 -11.70
N GLN A 12 13.32 -27.61 -12.41
CA GLN A 12 12.19 -27.51 -13.35
C GLN A 12 10.81 -27.18 -12.70
N GLU A 13 10.75 -26.96 -11.38
CA GLU A 13 9.49 -26.75 -10.67
C GLU A 13 9.04 -25.28 -10.59
N PHE A 14 9.88 -24.33 -10.99
CA PHE A 14 9.42 -22.95 -11.17
C PHE A 14 8.60 -22.82 -12.45
N VAL A 15 7.43 -22.19 -12.33
CA VAL A 15 6.52 -21.77 -13.41
C VAL A 15 7.31 -21.31 -14.63
N ARG A 16 6.89 -21.74 -15.83
CA ARG A 16 7.54 -21.53 -17.15
C ARG A 16 8.49 -20.33 -17.13
N PRO A 17 9.82 -20.54 -17.25
CA PRO A 17 10.78 -19.46 -17.18
C PRO A 17 10.42 -18.38 -18.20
N ASN A 18 10.38 -17.12 -17.77
CA ASN A 18 10.16 -15.99 -18.66
C ASN A 18 11.17 -16.09 -19.81
N PRO A 19 10.74 -16.16 -21.08
CA PRO A 19 11.63 -16.36 -22.21
C PRO A 19 12.72 -15.27 -22.33
N GLY A 20 12.57 -14.13 -21.65
CA GLY A 20 13.56 -13.04 -21.63
C GLY A 20 14.74 -13.17 -20.65
N CYS A 21 14.77 -14.13 -19.72
CA CYS A 21 15.81 -14.18 -18.67
C CYS A 21 16.73 -15.41 -18.79
N GLY A 22 18.05 -15.23 -18.68
CA GLY A 22 19.04 -16.31 -18.75
C GLY A 22 19.41 -16.75 -20.16
N HIS A 23 20.57 -17.40 -20.28
CA HIS A 23 21.17 -17.83 -21.54
C HIS A 23 21.06 -19.34 -21.73
N ASP A 24 20.73 -19.79 -22.94
CA ASP A 24 20.84 -21.21 -23.27
C ASP A 24 22.31 -21.62 -23.27
N SER A 25 22.61 -22.77 -22.67
CA SER A 25 23.95 -23.34 -22.71
C SER A 25 24.07 -24.32 -23.89
N PRO A 26 24.61 -23.90 -25.05
CA PRO A 26 24.82 -24.79 -26.17
C PRO A 26 25.84 -25.88 -25.80
N GLY A 27 25.55 -27.13 -26.20
CA GLY A 27 26.49 -28.25 -26.10
C GLY A 27 26.27 -29.23 -24.95
N LYS A 28 25.17 -29.13 -24.18
CA LYS A 28 24.78 -30.17 -23.22
C LYS A 28 23.69 -31.07 -23.80
N GLN A 29 23.77 -32.37 -23.49
CA GLN A 29 22.81 -33.40 -23.90
C GLN A 29 21.37 -33.10 -23.43
N TYR A 30 21.22 -32.22 -22.44
CA TYR A 30 19.95 -31.70 -21.96
C TYR A 30 19.98 -30.17 -22.04
N PRO A 31 18.90 -29.52 -22.53
CA PRO A 31 18.82 -28.07 -22.55
C PRO A 31 18.88 -27.54 -21.10
N SER A 32 19.95 -26.81 -20.80
CA SER A 32 20.11 -26.12 -19.52
C SER A 32 20.21 -24.62 -19.77
N ARG A 33 19.47 -23.83 -18.99
CA ARG A 33 19.54 -22.37 -19.01
C ARG A 33 20.43 -21.91 -17.86
N THR A 34 21.41 -21.08 -18.14
CA THR A 34 22.30 -20.47 -17.15
C THR A 34 21.88 -19.03 -16.89
N TYR A 35 21.99 -18.60 -15.64
CA TYR A 35 21.61 -17.26 -15.21
C TYR A 35 22.82 -16.57 -14.59
N THR A 36 23.06 -15.34 -15.01
CA THR A 36 24.09 -14.45 -14.45
C THR A 36 23.50 -13.58 -13.35
N PRO A 37 24.32 -12.99 -12.46
CA PRO A 37 23.83 -12.02 -11.47
C PRO A 37 23.02 -10.86 -12.09
N GLN A 38 23.33 -10.45 -13.33
CA GLN A 38 22.59 -9.43 -14.06
C GLN A 38 21.16 -9.86 -14.41
N ASP A 39 20.92 -11.15 -14.68
CA ASP A 39 19.58 -11.67 -14.98
C ASP A 39 18.63 -11.57 -13.78
N PHE A 40 19.20 -11.60 -12.56
CA PHE A 40 18.45 -11.42 -11.33
C PHE A 40 18.30 -9.97 -10.92
N ARG A 41 19.05 -9.04 -11.53
CA ARG A 41 19.07 -7.64 -11.13
C ARG A 41 17.68 -6.99 -11.09
N PRO A 42 16.78 -7.16 -12.08
CA PRO A 42 15.43 -6.59 -12.00
C PRO A 42 14.60 -7.17 -10.86
N VAL A 43 14.75 -8.47 -10.59
CA VAL A 43 14.07 -9.15 -9.47
C VAL A 43 14.63 -8.69 -8.14
N CYS A 44 15.95 -8.60 -8.01
CA CYS A 44 16.63 -8.10 -6.83
C CYS A 44 16.33 -6.61 -6.58
N GLU A 45 16.27 -5.77 -7.62
CA GLU A 45 15.87 -4.36 -7.51
C GLU A 45 14.41 -4.25 -7.07
N CYS A 46 13.51 -5.08 -7.63
CA CYS A 46 12.12 -5.18 -7.19
C CYS A 46 12.01 -5.65 -5.72
N LEU A 47 12.78 -6.66 -5.32
CA LEU A 47 12.81 -7.16 -3.94
C LEU A 47 13.44 -6.13 -2.98
N LEU A 48 14.46 -5.40 -3.40
CA LEU A 48 15.07 -4.32 -2.63
C LEU A 48 14.10 -3.15 -2.46
N GLN A 49 13.28 -2.84 -3.47
CA GLN A 49 12.18 -1.88 -3.36
C GLN A 49 11.06 -2.40 -2.44
N ALA A 50 10.75 -3.70 -2.49
CA ALA A 50 9.76 -4.33 -1.60
C ALA A 50 10.24 -4.40 -0.13
N ILE A 51 11.55 -4.27 0.11
CA ILE A 51 12.15 -4.18 1.46
C ILE A 51 11.97 -2.76 2.05
N ILE A 52 11.62 -1.77 1.23
CA ILE A 52 11.24 -0.43 1.70
C ILE A 52 9.77 -0.51 2.13
N PRO A 53 9.42 -0.12 3.36
CA PRO A 53 8.01 0.09 3.69
C PRO A 53 7.42 1.09 2.68
N ARG A 54 6.36 0.71 1.95
CA ARG A 54 5.80 1.56 0.88
C ARG A 54 5.40 2.94 1.42
N HIS A 55 5.45 3.96 0.57
CA HIS A 55 5.03 5.34 0.89
C HIS A 55 5.93 6.09 1.88
N CYS A 56 7.16 5.62 2.16
CA CYS A 56 8.12 6.47 2.89
C CYS A 56 8.40 7.77 2.12
N GLU A 57 8.26 7.77 0.78
CA GLU A 57 8.31 8.90 -0.13
C GLU A 57 7.26 9.98 0.13
N SER A 58 6.15 9.65 0.80
CA SER A 58 5.15 10.63 1.20
C SER A 58 5.65 11.55 2.32
N ASN A 59 6.67 11.13 3.08
CA ASN A 59 7.26 12.00 4.09
C ASN A 59 7.95 13.18 3.41
N ARG A 60 7.65 14.40 3.86
CA ARG A 60 8.17 15.67 3.31
C ARG A 60 9.66 15.65 2.97
N CYS A 61 10.49 15.06 3.82
CA CYS A 61 11.95 15.05 3.66
C CYS A 61 12.53 13.83 2.96
N TYR A 62 11.69 12.90 2.48
CA TYR A 62 12.18 11.65 1.91
C TYR A 62 13.05 11.90 0.69
N ASN A 63 12.55 12.65 -0.30
CA ASN A 63 13.29 12.85 -1.56
C ASN A 63 14.66 13.48 -1.33
N ASN A 64 14.75 14.47 -0.43
CA ASN A 64 16.05 15.07 -0.09
C ASN A 64 16.97 14.08 0.62
N LEU A 65 16.48 13.32 1.60
CA LEU A 65 17.30 12.30 2.27
C LEU A 65 17.71 11.16 1.32
N TYR A 66 16.85 10.80 0.37
CA TYR A 66 17.12 9.80 -0.65
C TYR A 66 18.20 10.27 -1.63
N GLU A 67 18.12 11.50 -2.13
CA GLU A 67 19.18 12.13 -2.92
C GLU A 67 20.49 12.23 -2.14
N ALA A 68 20.43 12.65 -0.86
CA ALA A 68 21.60 12.74 0.00
C ALA A 68 22.28 11.37 0.26
N ALA A 69 21.50 10.30 0.18
CA ALA A 69 21.92 8.91 0.21
C ALA A 69 22.25 8.34 -1.17
N ASP A 70 22.55 9.20 -2.15
CA ASP A 70 22.96 8.84 -3.51
C ASP A 70 21.91 7.94 -4.21
N GLU A 71 20.62 8.23 -3.96
CA GLU A 71 19.47 7.48 -4.48
C GLU A 71 19.50 5.98 -4.12
N SER A 72 20.08 5.65 -2.97
CA SER A 72 20.16 4.29 -2.45
C SER A 72 19.39 4.17 -1.13
N VAL A 73 18.33 3.35 -1.13
CA VAL A 73 17.54 3.16 0.10
C VAL A 73 18.29 2.32 1.14
N VAL A 74 19.20 1.44 0.70
CA VAL A 74 20.10 0.73 1.61
C VAL A 74 21.01 1.74 2.32
N THR A 75 21.61 2.65 1.56
CA THR A 75 22.47 3.71 2.10
C THR A 75 21.67 4.64 3.02
N LEU A 76 20.46 5.03 2.63
CA LEU A 76 19.59 5.86 3.47
C LEU A 76 19.24 5.15 4.78
N ARG A 77 18.92 3.85 4.74
CA ARG A 77 18.63 3.05 5.94
C ARG A 77 19.83 3.00 6.88
N GLU A 78 21.02 2.77 6.35
CA GLU A 78 22.27 2.75 7.10
C GLU A 78 22.56 4.12 7.73
N GLN A 79 22.44 5.21 6.96
CA GLN A 79 22.63 6.57 7.45
C GLN A 79 21.60 6.95 8.52
N CYS A 80 20.34 6.54 8.38
CA CYS A 80 19.33 6.67 9.42
C CYS A 80 19.70 5.93 10.73
N GLY A 81 20.63 4.98 10.66
CA GLY A 81 21.31 4.34 11.79
C GLY A 81 22.18 5.27 12.62
N THR A 82 22.76 6.28 11.97
CA THR A 82 23.86 7.09 12.53
C THR A 82 23.39 8.44 13.09
N TYR A 83 22.20 8.91 12.70
CA TYR A 83 21.76 10.27 13.05
C TYR A 83 21.49 10.51 14.55
N GLN A 84 21.30 9.47 15.37
CA GLN A 84 21.31 9.46 16.86
C GLN A 84 20.86 10.75 17.59
N GLY A 85 19.80 11.42 17.14
CA GLY A 85 19.27 12.65 17.76
C GLY A 85 20.10 13.93 17.54
N ARG A 86 21.13 13.87 16.69
CA ARG A 86 21.90 15.03 16.22
C ARG A 86 21.31 15.56 14.92
N ASN A 87 21.65 16.79 14.56
CA ASN A 87 21.35 17.29 13.22
C ASN A 87 22.16 16.52 12.18
N ALA A 88 21.55 16.22 11.04
CA ALA A 88 22.22 15.64 9.88
C ALA A 88 22.61 16.76 8.92
N SER A 89 23.82 16.68 8.37
CA SER A 89 24.37 17.74 7.52
C SER A 89 24.82 17.16 6.19
N PHE A 90 24.40 17.77 5.09
CA PHE A 90 24.67 17.29 3.73
C PHE A 90 25.17 18.45 2.86
N PRO A 91 26.26 18.29 2.08
CA PRO A 91 26.67 19.30 1.12
C PRO A 91 25.54 19.58 0.11
N LEU A 92 25.23 20.86 -0.18
CA LEU A 92 24.19 21.20 -1.16
C LEU A 92 24.48 20.65 -2.56
N SER A 93 25.74 20.38 -2.88
CA SER A 93 26.16 19.76 -4.14
C SER A 93 25.63 18.34 -4.35
N LYS A 94 25.07 17.69 -3.31
CA LYS A 94 24.43 16.37 -3.44
C LYS A 94 23.04 16.42 -4.06
N PHE A 95 22.39 17.58 -4.07
CA PHE A 95 20.98 17.68 -4.48
C PHE A 95 20.86 18.21 -5.90
N ARG A 96 19.96 17.61 -6.69
CA ARG A 96 19.72 18.03 -8.09
C ARG A 96 18.91 19.31 -8.18
N ALA A 97 18.06 19.54 -7.18
CA ALA A 97 17.24 20.72 -7.02
C ALA A 97 17.41 21.30 -5.62
N ARG A 98 16.90 22.52 -5.41
CA ARG A 98 16.91 23.13 -4.07
C ARG A 98 16.10 22.27 -3.10
N PRO A 99 16.65 21.84 -1.95
CA PRO A 99 15.92 21.00 -0.99
C PRO A 99 14.66 21.67 -0.45
N GLU A 100 13.61 20.88 -0.22
CA GLU A 100 12.30 21.35 0.27
C GLU A 100 12.21 21.36 1.81
N CYS A 101 13.17 20.75 2.49
CA CYS A 101 13.25 20.75 3.94
C CYS A 101 14.69 20.79 4.46
N GLY A 102 14.83 21.03 5.77
CA GLY A 102 16.09 21.45 6.39
C GLY A 102 16.35 22.95 6.25
N THR A 103 17.47 23.39 6.80
CA THR A 103 17.93 24.79 6.76
C THR A 103 19.29 24.84 6.09
N GLU A 104 19.43 25.72 5.12
CA GLU A 104 20.71 25.98 4.44
C GLU A 104 21.63 26.83 5.31
N VAL A 105 22.84 26.36 5.59
CA VAL A 105 23.88 27.06 6.35
C VAL A 105 25.22 26.81 5.66
N ASP A 106 25.91 27.87 5.20
CA ASP A 106 27.25 27.79 4.61
C ASP A 106 27.41 26.70 3.52
N ASN A 107 26.48 26.66 2.56
CA ASN A 107 26.46 25.68 1.46
C ASN A 107 26.24 24.21 1.92
N VAL A 108 25.69 24.03 3.13
CA VAL A 108 25.32 22.74 3.71
C VAL A 108 23.83 22.76 4.07
N LEU A 109 23.12 21.71 3.71
CA LEU A 109 21.78 21.46 4.21
C LEU A 109 21.86 20.83 5.60
N VAL A 110 21.32 21.51 6.61
CA VAL A 110 21.22 21.01 7.98
C VAL A 110 19.78 20.57 8.24
N MET A 111 19.58 19.29 8.49
CA MET A 111 18.30 18.68 8.82
C MET A 111 18.23 18.37 10.31
N THR A 112 17.22 18.92 10.98
CA THR A 112 16.98 18.66 12.40
C THR A 112 16.36 17.28 12.62
N GLN A 113 16.29 16.83 13.87
CA GLN A 113 15.59 15.60 14.21
C GLN A 113 14.12 15.61 13.75
N ARG A 114 13.46 16.78 13.71
CA ARG A 114 12.08 16.88 13.22
C ARG A 114 11.98 16.54 11.74
N ASP A 115 13.01 16.87 10.96
CA ASP A 115 13.05 16.68 9.50
C ASP A 115 13.31 15.22 9.13
N TYR A 116 14.36 14.60 9.69
CA TYR A 116 14.76 13.25 9.26
C TYR A 116 14.08 12.11 10.03
N ARG A 117 13.62 12.33 11.26
CA ARG A 117 13.10 11.25 12.11
C ARG A 117 11.89 10.52 11.50
N PRO A 118 10.89 11.19 10.90
CA PRO A 118 9.78 10.49 10.25
C PRO A 118 10.23 9.55 9.13
N VAL A 119 11.13 10.02 8.26
CA VAL A 119 11.71 9.24 7.16
C VAL A 119 12.50 8.06 7.71
N CYS A 120 13.38 8.30 8.68
CA CYS A 120 14.22 7.25 9.25
C CYS A 120 13.42 6.23 10.06
N ALA A 121 12.39 6.66 10.78
CA ALA A 121 11.46 5.76 11.45
C ALA A 121 10.75 4.88 10.43
N CYS A 122 10.28 5.45 9.31
CA CYS A 122 9.65 4.70 8.22
C CYS A 122 10.61 3.69 7.58
N ILE A 123 11.80 4.10 7.14
CA ILE A 123 12.72 3.25 6.37
C ILE A 123 13.37 2.15 7.23
N ARG A 124 13.61 2.42 8.52
CA ARG A 124 14.24 1.46 9.45
C ARG A 124 13.24 0.60 10.22
N SER A 125 11.95 0.91 10.14
CA SER A 125 10.89 0.13 10.78
C SER A 125 10.96 -1.31 10.27
N GLN A 126 11.39 -2.24 11.12
CA GLN A 126 11.15 -3.68 10.90
C GLN A 126 9.71 -4.05 11.25
N GLU A 127 9.12 -3.29 12.16
CA GLU A 127 7.70 -3.24 12.45
C GLU A 127 7.22 -1.87 11.99
N GLU A 128 6.17 -1.81 11.18
CA GLU A 128 5.48 -0.55 10.94
C GLU A 128 5.21 0.10 12.29
N PHE A 129 5.86 1.23 12.56
CA PHE A 129 5.43 2.08 13.65
C PHE A 129 4.01 2.51 13.30
N ASN A 130 3.04 1.79 13.87
CA ASN A 130 1.64 2.14 13.87
C ASN A 130 1.55 3.48 14.59
N HIS A 131 1.69 4.57 13.83
CA HIS A 131 1.30 5.88 14.29
C HIS A 131 -0.23 5.85 14.31
N PRO A 132 -0.87 5.83 15.49
CA PRO A 132 -2.33 5.86 15.53
C PRO A 132 -2.77 7.12 14.80
N ALA A 133 -3.75 6.98 13.90
CA ALA A 133 -4.30 8.14 13.22
C ALA A 133 -4.87 9.09 14.25
N SER A 134 -4.18 10.21 14.40
CA SER A 134 -4.51 11.27 15.33
C SER A 134 -4.49 12.57 14.56
N ASN A 135 -5.17 13.59 15.09
CA ASN A 135 -5.09 14.93 14.52
C ASN A 135 -3.63 15.40 14.42
N ASP A 136 -2.76 14.99 15.33
CA ASP A 136 -1.34 15.33 15.25
C ASP A 136 -0.62 14.66 14.07
N VAL A 137 -0.99 13.43 13.68
CA VAL A 137 -0.42 12.74 12.51
C VAL A 137 -1.01 13.30 11.21
N ILE A 138 -2.31 13.59 11.21
CA ILE A 138 -3.04 14.09 10.03
C ILE A 138 -2.72 15.56 9.75
N TYR A 139 -2.59 16.40 10.78
CA TYR A 139 -2.48 17.86 10.65
C TYR A 139 -1.11 18.45 11.05
N ARG A 140 -0.12 17.69 11.58
CA ARG A 140 1.21 18.30 11.82
C ARG A 140 1.94 18.60 10.53
N ASP A 141 2.41 19.85 10.45
CA ASP A 141 3.48 20.31 9.57
C ASP A 141 4.71 19.40 9.67
N GLY A 142 4.82 18.41 8.79
CA GLY A 142 5.96 17.50 8.73
C GLY A 142 5.75 16.25 7.90
N PHE A 143 4.53 15.72 7.81
CA PHE A 143 4.26 14.48 7.09
C PHE A 143 3.91 14.66 5.61
N GLY A 144 3.67 15.88 5.12
CA GLY A 144 3.19 16.09 3.75
C GLY A 144 1.74 15.62 3.56
N PRO A 145 1.17 15.73 2.34
CA PRO A 145 -0.13 15.14 2.05
C PRO A 145 -0.07 13.61 2.18
N HIS A 146 -1.00 13.03 2.92
CA HIS A 146 -1.08 11.58 3.12
C HIS A 146 -1.68 10.93 1.89
N THR A 147 -0.85 10.37 1.02
CA THR A 147 -1.32 9.67 -0.17
C THR A 147 -1.55 8.19 0.13
N ILE A 148 -2.73 7.69 -0.24
CA ILE A 148 -3.14 6.30 -0.09
C ILE A 148 -3.45 5.77 -1.49
N ASP A 149 -2.72 4.75 -1.91
CA ASP A 149 -3.01 4.06 -3.16
C ASP A 149 -4.26 3.20 -3.00
N VAL A 150 -5.14 3.23 -4.01
CA VAL A 150 -6.45 2.56 -3.96
C VAL A 150 -6.56 1.52 -5.07
N PHE A 151 -6.96 0.31 -4.68
CA PHE A 151 -7.34 -0.76 -5.59
C PHE A 151 -8.86 -0.94 -5.53
N LEU A 152 -9.55 -0.52 -6.60
CA LEU A 152 -11.01 -0.61 -6.68
C LEU A 152 -11.43 -1.97 -7.25
N HIS A 153 -12.12 -2.75 -6.41
CA HIS A 153 -12.61 -4.08 -6.75
C HIS A 153 -14.12 -4.02 -6.96
N VAL A 154 -14.55 -4.02 -8.22
CA VAL A 154 -15.97 -3.92 -8.59
C VAL A 154 -16.50 -5.33 -8.79
N VAL A 155 -17.35 -5.80 -7.87
CA VAL A 155 -17.85 -7.17 -7.87
C VAL A 155 -19.34 -7.18 -8.19
N VAL A 156 -19.70 -7.77 -9.32
CA VAL A 156 -21.03 -7.67 -9.91
C VAL A 156 -21.68 -9.03 -10.09
N ILE A 157 -23.01 -9.06 -10.00
CA ILE A 157 -23.80 -10.30 -10.18
C ILE A 157 -23.70 -10.78 -11.63
N SER A 158 -23.70 -9.85 -12.58
CA SER A 158 -23.68 -10.15 -14.00
C SER A 158 -23.20 -8.97 -14.83
N LYS A 159 -22.89 -9.21 -16.10
CA LYS A 159 -22.51 -8.16 -17.07
C LYS A 159 -23.59 -7.11 -17.32
N SER A 160 -24.85 -7.42 -17.01
CA SER A 160 -25.98 -6.51 -17.20
C SER A 160 -26.26 -5.64 -15.98
N SER A 161 -25.54 -5.83 -14.86
CA SER A 161 -25.72 -5.01 -13.67
C SER A 161 -25.37 -3.54 -13.93
N LEU A 162 -25.91 -2.63 -13.10
CA LEU A 162 -25.66 -1.20 -13.26
C LEU A 162 -24.16 -0.88 -13.16
N ARG A 163 -23.45 -1.44 -12.17
CA ARG A 163 -22.01 -1.22 -12.00
C ARG A 163 -21.18 -1.84 -13.13
N ALA A 164 -21.57 -2.99 -13.65
CA ALA A 164 -20.92 -3.59 -14.82
C ALA A 164 -21.01 -2.68 -16.05
N ARG A 165 -22.16 -2.02 -16.25
CA ARG A 165 -22.32 -1.02 -17.32
C ARG A 165 -21.45 0.21 -17.08
N ARG A 166 -21.46 0.75 -15.85
CA ARG A 166 -20.64 1.90 -15.45
C ARG A 166 -19.14 1.64 -15.57
N PHE A 167 -18.69 0.41 -15.35
CA PHE A 167 -17.29 0.02 -15.57
C PHE A 167 -16.81 0.27 -17.02
N ASN A 168 -17.71 0.14 -18.00
CA ASN A 168 -17.39 0.43 -19.41
C ASN A 168 -17.44 1.93 -19.75
N THR A 169 -17.95 2.76 -18.85
CA THR A 169 -17.97 4.22 -18.99
C THR A 169 -16.78 4.81 -18.25
N LYS A 170 -15.81 5.32 -19.00
CA LYS A 170 -14.59 5.92 -18.44
C LYS A 170 -14.92 6.99 -17.39
N GLY A 171 -14.40 6.86 -16.17
CA GLY A 171 -14.52 7.85 -15.11
C GLY A 171 -15.75 7.70 -14.21
N ASP A 172 -16.72 6.85 -14.56
CA ASP A 172 -17.97 6.74 -13.79
C ASP A 172 -17.76 6.13 -12.41
N LEU A 173 -16.91 5.10 -12.31
CA LEU A 173 -16.62 4.41 -11.05
C LEU A 173 -15.61 5.18 -10.20
N GLU A 174 -14.65 5.84 -10.83
CA GLU A 174 -13.74 6.79 -10.18
C GLU A 174 -14.54 7.92 -9.53
N SER A 175 -15.52 8.48 -10.25
CA SER A 175 -16.39 9.53 -9.74
C SER A 175 -17.28 9.03 -8.60
N GLU A 176 -17.80 7.80 -8.68
CA GLU A 176 -18.55 7.17 -7.58
C GLU A 176 -17.66 7.01 -6.34
N PHE A 177 -16.46 6.47 -6.50
CA PHE A 177 -15.50 6.32 -5.41
C PHE A 177 -15.16 7.68 -4.76
N HIS A 178 -14.77 8.67 -5.55
CA HIS A 178 -14.44 10.01 -5.04
C HIS A 178 -15.61 10.66 -4.32
N HIS A 179 -16.84 10.47 -4.82
CA HIS A 179 -18.05 10.95 -4.14
C HIS A 179 -18.23 10.27 -2.77
N ILE A 180 -18.03 8.96 -2.71
CA ILE A 180 -18.16 8.16 -1.48
C ILE A 180 -17.12 8.57 -0.43
N VAL A 181 -15.86 8.77 -0.83
CA VAL A 181 -14.74 9.03 0.10
C VAL A 181 -14.49 10.52 0.37
N LEU A 182 -15.26 11.43 -0.22
CA LEU A 182 -15.03 12.89 -0.17
C LEU A 182 -14.80 13.43 1.25
N GLN A 183 -15.57 12.98 2.24
CA GLN A 183 -15.42 13.44 3.62
C GLN A 183 -14.10 12.99 4.25
N ALA A 184 -13.63 11.77 3.94
CA ALA A 184 -12.32 11.31 4.38
C ALA A 184 -11.21 12.12 3.68
N ALA A 185 -11.37 12.40 2.38
CA ALA A 185 -10.40 13.18 1.63
C ALA A 185 -10.25 14.62 2.15
N GLN A 186 -11.33 15.23 2.65
CA GLN A 186 -11.31 16.56 3.28
C GLN A 186 -10.41 16.65 4.53
N THR A 187 -9.98 15.51 5.10
CA THR A 187 -9.03 15.49 6.22
C THR A 187 -7.56 15.64 5.77
N GLY A 188 -7.30 15.82 4.47
CA GLY A 188 -5.94 15.95 3.91
C GLY A 188 -5.36 14.65 3.37
N ILE A 189 -6.17 13.59 3.28
CA ILE A 189 -5.81 12.32 2.65
C ILE A 189 -6.07 12.41 1.14
N ILE A 190 -5.07 12.05 0.35
CA ILE A 190 -5.16 11.95 -1.10
C ILE A 190 -5.34 10.48 -1.47
N PHE A 191 -6.48 10.13 -2.06
CA PHE A 191 -6.73 8.78 -2.57
C PHE A 191 -6.30 8.68 -4.04
N ASN A 192 -5.30 7.86 -4.32
CA ASN A 192 -4.72 7.67 -5.65
C ASN A 192 -5.13 6.32 -6.24
N ILE A 193 -6.10 6.30 -7.17
CA ILE A 193 -6.59 5.06 -7.76
C ILE A 193 -5.52 4.44 -8.66
N LYS A 194 -5.03 3.24 -8.30
CA LYS A 194 -4.02 2.47 -9.04
C LYS A 194 -4.62 1.50 -10.04
N SER A 195 -5.73 0.85 -9.68
CA SER A 195 -6.47 -0.02 -10.60
C SER A 195 -7.95 -0.04 -10.29
N ILE A 196 -8.73 -0.40 -11.30
CA ILE A 196 -10.14 -0.71 -11.20
C ILE A 196 -10.34 -2.04 -11.90
N ASP A 197 -10.79 -3.04 -11.16
CA ASP A 197 -10.96 -4.39 -11.65
C ASP A 197 -12.43 -4.80 -11.56
N LEU A 198 -12.94 -5.46 -12.60
CA LEU A 198 -14.30 -6.00 -12.63
C LEU A 198 -14.27 -7.51 -12.41
N THR A 199 -14.94 -7.98 -11.37
CA THR A 199 -15.16 -9.41 -11.09
C THR A 199 -16.64 -9.73 -11.22
N ILE A 200 -16.98 -10.76 -12.02
CA ILE A 200 -18.36 -11.22 -12.17
C ILE A 200 -18.52 -12.49 -11.34
N ASP A 201 -19.10 -12.35 -10.15
CA ASP A 201 -19.35 -13.45 -9.22
C ASP A 201 -20.60 -13.11 -8.40
N ALA A 202 -21.70 -13.83 -8.64
CA ALA A 202 -22.98 -13.57 -7.99
C ALA A 202 -22.96 -13.83 -6.48
N THR A 203 -22.13 -14.77 -6.02
CA THR A 203 -21.99 -15.09 -4.60
C THR A 203 -21.28 -13.94 -3.88
N TRP A 204 -20.16 -13.46 -4.41
CA TRP A 204 -19.43 -12.34 -3.81
C TRP A 204 -20.17 -11.01 -3.95
N ALA A 205 -20.82 -10.78 -5.10
CA ALA A 205 -21.55 -9.55 -5.38
C ALA A 205 -22.79 -9.34 -4.48
N THR A 206 -23.27 -10.40 -3.82
CA THR A 206 -24.35 -10.37 -2.83
C THR A 206 -23.84 -10.33 -1.38
N GLY A 207 -22.51 -10.21 -1.21
CA GLY A 207 -21.82 -10.11 0.07
C GLY A 207 -21.37 -11.45 0.65
N GLN A 208 -21.77 -12.58 0.08
CA GLN A 208 -21.41 -13.90 0.60
C GLN A 208 -19.93 -14.24 0.38
N HIS A 209 -19.39 -15.14 1.22
CA HIS A 209 -17.98 -15.57 1.18
C HIS A 209 -16.99 -14.39 1.20
N ASN A 210 -17.33 -13.37 1.97
CA ASN A 210 -16.62 -12.10 2.02
C ASN A 210 -15.12 -12.24 2.30
N GLU A 211 -14.74 -13.17 3.20
CA GLU A 211 -13.34 -13.45 3.52
C GLU A 211 -12.57 -14.01 2.31
N GLN A 212 -13.18 -14.94 1.56
CA GLN A 212 -12.56 -15.55 0.38
C GLN A 212 -12.42 -14.52 -0.75
N MET A 213 -13.46 -13.70 -0.98
CA MET A 213 -13.42 -12.59 -1.94
C MET A 213 -12.26 -11.65 -1.63
N ARG A 214 -12.16 -11.16 -0.39
CA ARG A 214 -11.10 -10.23 0.01
C ARG A 214 -9.72 -10.84 -0.16
N LYS A 215 -9.51 -12.08 0.28
CA LYS A 215 -8.25 -12.81 0.08
C LYS A 215 -7.87 -12.95 -1.40
N ALA A 216 -8.85 -13.27 -2.26
CA ALA A 216 -8.60 -13.53 -3.68
C ALA A 216 -8.32 -12.26 -4.48
N LEU A 217 -8.94 -11.14 -4.10
CA LEU A 217 -8.86 -9.89 -4.84
C LEU A 217 -7.86 -8.89 -4.25
N HIS A 218 -7.37 -9.12 -3.02
CA HIS A 218 -6.44 -8.21 -2.35
C HIS A 218 -5.24 -7.87 -3.24
N LYS A 219 -4.95 -6.57 -3.31
CA LYS A 219 -3.78 -6.01 -3.98
C LYS A 219 -3.11 -5.00 -3.06
N GLY A 220 -1.84 -4.75 -3.32
CA GLY A 220 -1.10 -3.78 -2.54
C GLY A 220 -0.45 -4.39 -1.29
N ASP A 221 -0.16 -3.53 -0.33
CA ASP A 221 0.20 -3.91 1.03
C ASP A 221 -0.81 -3.31 2.04
N ASN A 222 -0.43 -3.29 3.32
CA ASN A 222 -1.29 -2.84 4.41
C ASN A 222 -1.40 -1.31 4.58
N ARG A 223 -0.76 -0.52 3.70
CA ARG A 223 -0.97 0.93 3.60
C ARG A 223 -1.89 1.29 2.45
N ASP A 224 -2.12 0.35 1.55
CA ASP A 224 -2.97 0.53 0.39
C ASP A 224 -4.44 0.21 0.73
N LEU A 225 -5.36 0.99 0.18
CA LEU A 225 -6.78 0.79 0.38
C LEU A 225 -7.33 -0.18 -0.67
N ASN A 226 -7.68 -1.39 -0.23
CA ASN A 226 -8.54 -2.28 -1.00
C ASN A 226 -9.99 -1.87 -0.79
N PHE A 227 -10.64 -1.38 -1.85
CA PHE A 227 -12.01 -0.84 -1.78
C PHE A 227 -12.94 -1.66 -2.68
N TYR A 228 -13.82 -2.44 -2.06
CA TYR A 228 -14.72 -3.39 -2.70
C TYR A 228 -16.11 -2.76 -2.90
N MET A 229 -16.55 -2.69 -4.15
CA MET A 229 -17.88 -2.20 -4.54
C MET A 229 -18.72 -3.39 -5.01
N ILE A 230 -19.63 -3.89 -4.16
CA ILE A 230 -20.47 -5.07 -4.46
C ILE A 230 -21.92 -4.68 -4.77
N ASP A 231 -22.56 -5.32 -5.75
CA ASP A 231 -23.88 -4.89 -6.26
C ASP A 231 -24.95 -4.74 -5.17
N GLU A 232 -25.19 -5.77 -4.35
CA GLU A 232 -26.25 -5.73 -3.34
C GLU A 232 -25.94 -6.64 -2.15
N LEU A 233 -26.79 -6.60 -1.12
CA LEU A 233 -26.76 -7.59 -0.04
C LEU A 233 -27.92 -8.54 -0.24
N ASP A 234 -27.64 -9.84 -0.13
CA ASP A 234 -28.71 -10.84 -0.05
C ASP A 234 -29.63 -10.53 1.16
N ASN A 235 -30.90 -10.87 1.03
CA ASN A 235 -31.88 -10.71 2.10
C ASN A 235 -31.66 -11.70 3.26
N SER A 236 -30.89 -12.77 3.03
CA SER A 236 -30.52 -13.74 4.06
C SER A 236 -29.46 -13.17 5.00
N GLU A 237 -29.74 -13.09 6.31
CA GLU A 237 -28.80 -12.54 7.30
C GLU A 237 -27.52 -13.38 7.48
N ILE A 238 -27.52 -14.60 6.93
CA ILE A 238 -26.47 -15.59 7.10
C ILE A 238 -25.60 -15.59 5.83
N GLY A 239 -24.54 -14.79 5.82
CA GLY A 239 -23.50 -14.94 4.79
C GLY A 239 -22.68 -13.71 4.47
N TYR A 240 -23.19 -12.50 4.72
CA TYR A 240 -22.51 -11.25 4.34
C TYR A 240 -21.75 -10.56 5.48
N ALA A 241 -21.57 -11.23 6.62
CA ALA A 241 -20.73 -10.72 7.70
C ALA A 241 -19.30 -10.41 7.16
N PRO A 242 -18.68 -9.29 7.56
CA PRO A 242 -19.09 -8.38 8.64
C PRO A 242 -19.93 -7.16 8.20
N ILE A 243 -20.51 -7.14 6.99
CA ILE A 243 -21.25 -5.97 6.47
C ILE A 243 -22.60 -5.80 7.22
N PRO A 244 -22.83 -4.71 7.97
CA PRO A 244 -24.12 -4.50 8.63
C PRO A 244 -25.22 -4.14 7.61
N LYS A 245 -26.38 -4.81 7.70
CA LYS A 245 -27.53 -4.57 6.82
C LYS A 245 -28.06 -3.14 6.90
N SER A 246 -27.93 -2.48 8.05
CA SER A 246 -28.38 -1.10 8.24
C SER A 246 -27.48 -0.06 7.58
N THR A 247 -26.18 -0.37 7.44
CA THR A 247 -25.19 0.58 6.93
C THR A 247 -24.80 0.33 5.49
N HIS A 248 -24.92 -0.90 4.98
CA HIS A 248 -24.49 -1.25 3.63
C HIS A 248 -22.99 -0.94 3.38
N THR A 249 -22.20 -0.86 4.45
CA THR A 249 -20.76 -0.57 4.40
C THR A 249 -20.06 -1.15 5.61
N TYR A 250 -18.84 -1.63 5.40
CA TYR A 250 -17.93 -2.08 6.44
C TYR A 250 -16.50 -1.74 6.06
N CYS A 251 -15.72 -1.25 7.01
CA CYS A 251 -14.27 -1.27 6.87
C CYS A 251 -13.63 -1.91 8.09
N THR A 252 -12.55 -2.62 7.86
CA THR A 252 -11.69 -3.14 8.93
C THR A 252 -11.09 -1.98 9.73
N PRO A 253 -10.73 -2.18 11.00
CA PRO A 253 -9.83 -1.26 11.72
C PRO A 253 -8.39 -1.43 11.20
N PRO A 254 -7.42 -0.59 11.61
CA PRO A 254 -6.01 -0.79 11.23
C PRO A 254 -5.52 -2.20 11.58
N PRO A 255 -4.83 -2.89 10.66
CA PRO A 255 -4.39 -4.26 10.85
C PRO A 255 -3.46 -4.39 12.05
N LEU A 256 -3.55 -5.52 12.75
CA LEU A 256 -2.76 -5.83 13.95
C LEU A 256 -2.96 -4.88 15.15
N GLY A 257 -3.84 -3.87 15.04
CA GLY A 257 -4.24 -3.02 16.16
C GLY A 257 -5.09 -3.77 17.19
N GLU A 258 -5.33 -3.15 18.35
CA GLU A 258 -6.13 -3.76 19.43
C GLU A 258 -7.56 -4.09 18.99
N VAL A 259 -8.19 -3.23 18.18
CA VAL A 259 -9.54 -3.47 17.62
C VAL A 259 -9.54 -4.66 16.66
N TRP A 260 -8.52 -4.75 15.80
CA TRP A 260 -8.35 -5.86 14.86
C TRP A 260 -8.27 -7.20 15.59
N LYS A 261 -7.43 -7.26 16.63
CA LYS A 261 -7.28 -8.44 17.49
C LYS A 261 -8.58 -8.78 18.23
N ALA A 262 -9.22 -7.77 18.82
CA ALA A 262 -10.46 -7.94 19.59
C ALA A 262 -11.60 -8.49 18.75
N GLU A 263 -11.74 -8.02 17.50
CA GLU A 263 -12.77 -8.47 16.58
C GLU A 263 -12.42 -9.75 15.82
N ARG A 264 -11.21 -10.29 16.03
CA ARG A 264 -10.72 -11.53 15.40
C ARG A 264 -10.88 -11.51 13.88
N ILE A 265 -10.55 -10.37 13.25
CA ILE A 265 -10.70 -10.18 11.80
C ILE A 265 -9.91 -11.22 11.02
N GLY A 266 -8.76 -11.63 11.54
CA GLY A 266 -7.91 -12.67 10.94
C GLY A 266 -6.66 -12.09 10.29
N ASP A 267 -6.36 -12.59 9.09
CA ASP A 267 -5.17 -12.24 8.32
C ASP A 267 -5.24 -10.79 7.79
N PRO A 268 -4.19 -9.96 7.96
CA PRO A 268 -4.12 -8.59 7.42
C PRO A 268 -4.49 -8.44 5.94
N ILE A 269 -4.38 -9.50 5.12
CA ILE A 269 -4.88 -9.51 3.73
C ILE A 269 -6.38 -9.18 3.62
N LEU A 270 -7.13 -9.29 4.71
CA LEU A 270 -8.55 -8.96 4.79
C LEU A 270 -8.82 -7.46 4.98
N ASP A 271 -7.77 -6.65 5.11
CA ASP A 271 -7.89 -5.21 5.32
C ASP A 271 -8.53 -4.50 4.10
N GLY A 272 -9.35 -3.49 4.39
CA GLY A 272 -10.01 -2.67 3.39
C GLY A 272 -11.43 -2.26 3.75
N CYS A 273 -12.11 -1.67 2.78
CA CYS A 273 -13.48 -1.19 2.87
C CYS A 273 -14.38 -1.87 1.84
N ILE A 274 -15.59 -2.23 2.24
CA ILE A 274 -16.61 -2.83 1.38
C ILE A 274 -17.86 -1.97 1.43
N VAL A 275 -18.38 -1.60 0.26
CA VAL A 275 -19.62 -0.83 0.12
C VAL A 275 -20.57 -1.53 -0.83
N THR A 276 -21.87 -1.47 -0.51
CA THR A 276 -22.92 -1.96 -1.39
C THR A 276 -23.74 -0.82 -1.99
N THR A 277 -24.58 -1.11 -2.98
CA THR A 277 -25.48 -0.10 -3.54
C THR A 277 -26.41 0.46 -2.46
N GLY A 278 -26.64 1.77 -2.48
CA GLY A 278 -27.51 2.46 -1.51
C GLY A 278 -26.80 2.97 -0.25
N THR A 279 -25.48 2.75 -0.12
CA THR A 279 -24.70 3.37 0.95
C THR A 279 -24.68 4.90 0.81
N THR A 280 -24.64 5.61 1.93
CA THR A 280 -24.52 7.07 1.94
C THR A 280 -23.08 7.50 2.21
N GLN A 281 -22.67 8.65 1.67
CA GLN A 281 -21.37 9.27 1.95
C GLN A 281 -21.08 9.38 3.46
N ARG A 282 -22.10 9.74 4.26
CA ARG A 282 -21.97 9.85 5.72
C ARG A 282 -21.64 8.50 6.35
N THR A 283 -22.33 7.44 5.94
CA THR A 283 -22.12 6.11 6.50
C THR A 283 -20.74 5.58 6.14
N THR A 284 -20.31 5.73 4.88
CA THR A 284 -18.97 5.31 4.46
C THR A 284 -17.89 6.13 5.12
N SER A 285 -18.07 7.44 5.29
CA SER A 285 -17.13 8.29 6.03
C SER A 285 -16.87 7.78 7.45
N ILE A 286 -17.91 7.37 8.17
CA ILE A 286 -17.77 6.76 9.51
C ILE A 286 -17.02 5.42 9.42
N SER A 287 -17.31 4.57 8.44
CA SER A 287 -16.57 3.32 8.23
C SER A 287 -15.10 3.57 7.87
N MET A 288 -14.80 4.60 7.08
CA MET A 288 -13.43 4.95 6.72
C MET A 288 -12.65 5.53 7.89
N GLN A 289 -13.27 6.32 8.76
CA GLN A 289 -12.63 6.76 10.01
C GLN A 289 -12.18 5.57 10.87
N ARG A 290 -12.96 4.48 10.84
CA ARG A 290 -12.60 3.24 11.50
C ARG A 290 -11.38 2.58 10.84
N TRP A 291 -11.32 2.53 9.51
CA TRP A 291 -10.17 2.03 8.76
C TRP A 291 -8.89 2.82 8.99
N ILE A 292 -9.00 4.15 8.95
CA ILE A 292 -7.88 5.05 9.23
C ILE A 292 -7.44 4.91 10.71
N GLY A 293 -8.34 4.50 11.61
CA GLY A 293 -8.05 4.32 13.03
C GLY A 293 -8.33 5.56 13.89
N THR A 294 -9.14 6.50 13.40
CA THR A 294 -9.52 7.73 14.13
C THR A 294 -10.74 7.54 15.03
N CYS A 295 -11.49 6.44 14.89
CA CYS A 295 -12.63 6.17 15.75
C CYS A 295 -12.17 5.90 17.19
N LYS A 296 -12.70 6.66 18.16
CA LYS A 296 -12.63 6.27 19.56
C LYS A 296 -13.33 4.91 19.70
N LEU A 297 -12.60 3.92 20.20
CA LEU A 297 -13.20 2.68 20.66
C LEU A 297 -14.34 3.04 21.61
N ALA A 298 -15.57 2.71 21.24
CA ALA A 298 -16.62 2.59 22.24
C ALA A 298 -16.20 1.40 23.12
N THR A 299 -15.52 1.68 24.23
CA THR A 299 -15.33 0.72 25.30
C THR A 299 -16.72 0.26 25.71
N ARG A 300 -17.09 -0.95 25.33
CA ARG A 300 -18.21 -1.66 25.95
C ARG A 300 -17.84 -2.04 27.36
#